data_AF-M8E6Z6-F1
#
_entry.id   AF-M8E6Z6-F1
#
_cell.length_a   1.000
_cell.length_b   1.000
_cell.length_c   1.000
_cell.angle_alpha   90.00
_cell.angle_beta   90.00
_cell.angle_gamma   90.00
#
_symmetry.space_group_name_H-M   'P 1'
#
loop_
_entity.id
_entity.type
_entity.pdbx_description
1 polymer ?
#
loop_
_entity_poly.entity_id
_entity_poly.type
_entity_poly.pdbx_seq_one_letter_code
_entity_poly.pdbx_strand_id
1 'polypeptide(L)'
;MSSKQATLDPTDLWGLALGAVLFEMNGYDAANNYEIEPTEENLEAIRRSLKRGWGIESTEDLMDNLRWLQEEGHRTSFYEMRSFLSTLSMADQSAFLETLPKNTEKHMQYILVKAYMHKLPLAGIAAWDFGRYVDLCRMGAFVGYISEETSWELIRKVAVVAQESYSGWLEYGISYVAGRQFWLGTISEEKAKQHTDYVRSLVLNKDSLWRRLDWNLKLVDEEEAEEAAEAEEVEAEAVETVVVEKEELEAEAMETVVAETVEVQTEAVESEIAQAEPAEVTAKDAETEHIEVATEEAETETRQK
;
A
#
# COMPACT_ATOMS: atom_id res chain seq x y z
N MET A 1 3.26 -26.41 36.06
CA MET A 1 3.46 -27.54 35.14
C MET A 1 4.37 -27.02 34.03
N SER A 2 5.56 -27.59 33.88
CA SER A 2 6.49 -27.18 32.82
C SER A 2 5.89 -27.64 31.50
N SER A 3 5.30 -26.69 30.76
CA SER A 3 4.90 -26.92 29.37
C SER A 3 6.16 -27.29 28.61
N LYS A 4 6.22 -28.51 28.06
CA LYS A 4 7.24 -28.85 27.08
C LYS A 4 6.99 -27.91 25.91
N GLN A 5 7.85 -26.92 25.74
CA GLN A 5 7.82 -26.00 24.61
C GLN A 5 7.84 -26.87 23.35
N ALA A 6 6.72 -26.91 22.63
CA ALA A 6 6.71 -27.53 21.32
C ALA A 6 7.73 -26.78 20.47
N THR A 7 8.63 -27.51 19.82
CA THR A 7 9.57 -26.90 18.88
C THR A 7 8.75 -26.31 17.75
N LEU A 8 8.79 -24.99 17.59
CA LEU A 8 8.15 -24.30 16.47
C LEU A 8 8.65 -24.85 15.15
N ASP A 9 7.74 -24.93 14.18
CA ASP A 9 8.06 -25.31 12.81
C ASP A 9 9.06 -24.30 12.20
N PRO A 10 9.97 -24.72 11.30
CA PRO A 10 10.91 -23.80 10.66
C PRO A 10 10.24 -22.63 9.94
N THR A 11 9.07 -22.82 9.33
CA THR A 11 8.33 -21.75 8.66
C THR A 11 7.78 -20.74 9.69
N ASP A 12 7.27 -21.23 10.83
CA ASP A 12 6.84 -20.36 11.93
C ASP A 12 7.99 -19.53 12.50
N LEU A 13 9.16 -20.15 12.68
CA LEU A 13 10.37 -19.45 13.12
C LEU A 13 10.83 -18.40 12.11
N TRP A 14 10.71 -18.70 10.82
CA TRP A 14 11.06 -17.75 9.75
C TRP A 14 10.11 -16.56 9.74
N GLY A 15 8.81 -16.79 9.81
CA GLY A 15 7.83 -15.71 9.89
C GLY A 15 8.00 -14.87 11.16
N LEU A 16 8.26 -15.52 12.31
CA LEU A 16 8.56 -14.84 13.57
C LEU A 16 9.80 -13.93 13.45
N ALA A 17 10.80 -14.33 12.67
CA ALA A 17 12.03 -13.57 12.47
C ALA A 17 11.79 -12.21 11.80
N LEU A 18 10.70 -12.02 11.06
CA LEU A 18 10.32 -10.72 10.50
C LEU A 18 10.04 -9.67 11.59
N GLY A 19 9.51 -10.09 12.74
CA GLY A 19 9.23 -9.25 13.91
C GLY A 19 10.43 -9.05 14.85
N ALA A 20 11.53 -9.77 14.65
CA ALA A 20 12.65 -9.85 15.60
C ALA A 20 13.23 -8.48 16.01
N VAL A 21 13.32 -7.53 15.08
CA VAL A 21 13.78 -6.16 15.40
C VAL A 21 12.86 -5.52 16.43
N LEU A 22 11.53 -5.60 16.24
CA LEU A 22 10.57 -5.01 17.16
C LEU A 22 10.59 -5.71 18.52
N PHE A 23 10.69 -7.03 18.51
CA PHE A 23 10.72 -7.83 19.73
C PHE A 23 11.92 -7.51 20.61
N GLU A 24 13.12 -7.45 20.04
CA GLU A 24 14.33 -7.09 20.77
C GLU A 24 14.29 -5.63 21.24
N MET A 25 13.69 -4.73 20.46
CA MET A 25 13.45 -3.34 20.88
C MET A 25 12.50 -3.23 22.06
N ASN A 26 11.49 -4.10 22.12
CA ASN A 26 10.53 -4.17 23.23
C ASN A 26 11.07 -5.00 24.42
N GLY A 27 12.27 -5.55 24.31
CA GLY A 27 12.95 -6.27 25.38
C GLY A 27 12.52 -7.73 25.55
N TYR A 28 11.91 -8.34 24.53
CA TYR A 28 11.58 -9.76 24.56
C TYR A 28 12.84 -10.63 24.37
N ASP A 29 12.86 -11.79 25.02
CA ASP A 29 14.04 -12.66 25.07
C ASP A 29 14.20 -13.46 23.77
N ALA A 30 15.29 -13.21 23.05
CA ALA A 30 15.58 -13.98 21.84
C ALA A 30 15.85 -15.47 22.14
N ALA A 31 16.29 -15.83 23.35
CA ALA A 31 16.63 -17.20 23.71
C ALA A 31 15.41 -18.12 23.85
N ASN A 32 14.21 -17.56 24.08
CA ASN A 32 12.96 -18.31 24.20
C ASN A 32 12.00 -18.10 23.02
N ASN A 33 12.52 -17.62 21.87
CA ASN A 33 11.73 -17.20 20.70
C ASN A 33 10.70 -16.10 21.03
N TYR A 34 11.09 -15.14 21.89
CA TYR A 34 10.27 -13.98 22.26
C TYR A 34 8.94 -14.33 22.97
N GLU A 35 8.85 -15.54 23.53
CA GLU A 35 7.67 -15.99 24.27
C GLU A 35 7.50 -15.21 25.58
N ILE A 36 6.25 -14.85 25.89
CA ILE A 36 5.88 -14.10 27.09
C ILE A 36 5.17 -15.05 28.06
N GLU A 37 5.55 -15.02 29.34
CA GLU A 37 4.85 -15.80 30.35
C GLU A 37 3.41 -15.28 30.53
N PRO A 38 2.37 -16.13 30.47
CA PRO A 38 0.97 -15.71 30.52
C PRO A 38 0.51 -15.43 31.95
N THR A 39 1.09 -14.40 32.58
CA THR A 39 0.65 -13.86 33.86
C THR A 39 -0.44 -12.81 33.63
N GLU A 40 -1.32 -12.60 34.61
CA GLU A 40 -2.33 -11.52 34.54
C GLU A 40 -1.68 -10.13 34.33
N GLU A 41 -0.54 -9.89 34.97
CA GLU A 41 0.23 -8.65 34.79
C GLU A 41 0.67 -8.45 33.33
N ASN A 42 1.21 -9.50 32.69
CA ASN A 42 1.64 -9.44 31.29
C ASN A 42 0.43 -9.30 30.35
N LEU A 43 -0.65 -10.04 30.58
CA LEU A 43 -1.89 -9.92 29.79
C LEU A 43 -2.45 -8.49 29.84
N GLU A 44 -2.53 -7.88 31.02
CA GLU A 44 -2.97 -6.49 31.18
C GLU A 44 -1.97 -5.49 30.57
N ALA A 45 -0.67 -5.74 30.65
CA ALA A 45 0.35 -4.89 30.03
C ALA A 45 0.23 -4.88 28.51
N ILE A 46 0.08 -6.06 27.88
CA ILE A 46 -0.08 -6.18 26.43
C ILE A 46 -1.41 -5.58 25.97
N ARG A 47 -2.54 -5.85 26.65
CA ARG A 47 -3.83 -5.21 26.34
C ARG A 47 -3.74 -3.68 26.39
N ARG A 48 -3.10 -3.12 27.43
CA ARG A 48 -2.87 -1.67 27.53
C ARG A 48 -1.98 -1.13 26.40
N SER A 49 -0.97 -1.91 25.99
CA SER A 49 -0.08 -1.53 24.89
C SER A 49 -0.81 -1.51 23.56
N LEU A 50 -1.57 -2.56 23.24
CA LEU A 50 -2.41 -2.67 22.04
C LEU A 50 -3.42 -1.53 21.96
N LYS A 51 -4.17 -1.29 23.05
CA LYS A 51 -5.12 -0.18 23.12
C LYS A 51 -4.45 1.18 22.90
N ARG A 52 -3.34 1.46 23.58
CA ARG A 52 -2.66 2.77 23.49
C ARG A 52 -1.99 2.99 22.13
N GLY A 53 -1.36 1.96 21.58
CA GLY A 53 -0.56 2.06 20.36
C GLY A 53 -1.37 1.96 19.07
N TRP A 54 -2.48 1.22 19.12
CA TRP A 54 -3.24 0.84 17.93
C TRP A 54 -4.75 1.03 18.08
N GLY A 55 -5.26 1.33 19.27
CA GLY A 55 -6.70 1.36 19.54
C GLY A 55 -7.34 -0.03 19.56
N ILE A 56 -6.54 -1.11 19.62
CA ILE A 56 -7.05 -2.49 19.56
C ILE A 56 -7.58 -2.91 20.93
N GLU A 57 -8.88 -3.20 21.00
CA GLU A 57 -9.55 -3.72 22.20
C GLU A 57 -10.32 -5.02 21.95
N SER A 58 -10.41 -5.46 20.69
CA SER A 58 -11.17 -6.62 20.24
C SER A 58 -10.50 -7.36 19.07
N THR A 59 -11.04 -8.54 18.73
CA THR A 59 -10.68 -9.28 17.51
C THR A 59 -10.90 -8.45 16.25
N GLU A 60 -12.00 -7.69 16.16
CA GLU A 60 -12.31 -6.89 14.98
C GLU A 60 -11.26 -5.80 14.77
N ASP A 61 -10.94 -5.03 15.82
CA ASP A 61 -9.91 -3.98 15.73
C ASP A 61 -8.54 -4.55 15.33
N LEU A 62 -8.20 -5.74 15.84
CA LEU A 62 -6.97 -6.42 15.48
C LEU A 62 -6.95 -6.78 14.00
N MET A 63 -8.03 -7.38 13.49
CA MET A 63 -8.12 -7.80 12.09
C MET A 63 -8.13 -6.59 11.14
N ASP A 64 -8.77 -5.49 11.52
CA ASP A 64 -8.71 -4.21 10.78
C ASP A 64 -7.28 -3.69 10.66
N ASN A 65 -6.52 -3.67 11.76
CA ASN A 65 -5.13 -3.21 11.75
C ASN A 65 -4.21 -4.15 10.95
N LEU A 66 -4.44 -5.47 11.02
CA LEU A 66 -3.71 -6.43 10.22
C LEU A 66 -3.98 -6.25 8.72
N ARG A 67 -5.26 -6.09 8.32
CA ARG A 67 -5.63 -5.76 6.93
C ARG A 67 -4.93 -4.49 6.45
N TRP A 68 -5.02 -3.41 7.23
CA TRP A 68 -4.36 -2.15 6.87
C TRP A 68 -2.85 -2.33 6.69
N LEU A 69 -2.17 -3.06 7.59
CA LEU A 69 -0.74 -3.35 7.45
C LEU A 69 -0.43 -4.21 6.22
N GLN A 70 -1.31 -5.15 5.85
CA GLN A 70 -1.11 -6.04 4.71
C GLN A 70 -1.40 -5.39 3.36
N GLU A 71 -2.33 -4.43 3.29
CA GLU A 71 -2.76 -3.79 2.04
C GLU A 71 -2.04 -2.45 1.83
N GLU A 72 -2.01 -1.59 2.84
CA GLU A 72 -1.47 -0.24 2.74
C GLU A 72 -0.21 -0.02 3.58
N GLY A 73 -0.35 -0.11 4.90
CA GLY A 73 0.69 0.21 5.87
C GLY A 73 1.29 1.60 5.69
N HIS A 74 2.48 1.79 6.26
CA HIS A 74 3.22 3.03 6.04
C HIS A 74 3.87 3.08 4.65
N ARG A 75 4.06 1.93 4.00
CA ARG A 75 4.66 1.85 2.66
C ARG A 75 3.87 2.60 1.60
N THR A 76 2.54 2.70 1.68
CA THR A 76 1.73 3.44 0.69
C THR A 76 2.14 4.90 0.63
N SER A 77 2.16 5.61 1.76
CA SER A 77 2.59 7.01 1.79
C SER A 77 4.05 7.19 1.35
N PHE A 78 4.93 6.25 1.71
CA PHE A 78 6.31 6.27 1.21
C PHE A 78 6.38 6.11 -0.32
N TYR A 79 5.59 5.19 -0.87
CA TYR A 79 5.52 4.94 -2.31
C TYR A 79 5.01 6.17 -3.07
N GLU A 80 3.95 6.81 -2.60
CA GLU A 80 3.41 8.04 -3.19
C GLU A 80 4.45 9.16 -3.21
N MET A 81 5.11 9.40 -2.07
CA MET A 81 6.18 10.41 -1.99
C MET A 81 7.36 10.06 -2.89
N ARG A 82 7.75 8.78 -2.94
CA ARG A 82 8.84 8.28 -3.81
C ARG A 82 8.48 8.50 -5.28
N SER A 83 7.27 8.15 -5.68
CA SER A 83 6.76 8.31 -7.04
C SER A 83 6.79 9.79 -7.44
N PHE A 84 6.23 10.67 -6.60
CA PHE A 84 6.24 12.11 -6.84
C PHE A 84 7.67 12.66 -7.01
N LEU A 85 8.58 12.38 -6.08
CA LEU A 85 9.97 12.85 -6.18
C LEU A 85 10.70 12.31 -7.41
N SER A 86 10.36 11.10 -7.87
CA SER A 86 10.96 10.48 -9.05
C SER A 86 10.56 11.16 -10.37
N THR A 87 9.47 11.94 -10.37
CA THR A 87 9.07 12.78 -11.52
C THR A 87 9.87 14.08 -11.62
N LEU A 88 10.60 14.46 -10.57
CA LEU A 88 11.30 15.73 -10.45
C LEU A 88 12.80 15.56 -10.68
N SER A 89 13.44 16.60 -11.24
CA SER A 89 14.89 16.68 -11.27
C SER A 89 15.47 16.81 -9.85
N MET A 90 16.75 16.46 -9.65
CA MET A 90 17.41 16.62 -8.34
C MET A 90 17.38 18.06 -7.82
N ALA A 91 17.40 19.05 -8.73
CA ALA A 91 17.27 20.46 -8.38
C ALA A 91 15.84 20.77 -7.90
N ASP A 92 14.82 20.31 -8.64
CA ASP A 92 13.41 20.55 -8.31
C ASP A 92 12.98 19.80 -7.04
N GLN A 93 13.49 18.60 -6.79
CA GLN A 93 13.31 17.91 -5.50
C GLN A 93 13.81 18.79 -4.35
N SER A 94 15.02 19.35 -4.49
CA SER A 94 15.61 20.20 -3.45
C SER A 94 14.81 21.49 -3.25
N ALA A 95 14.36 22.12 -4.34
CA ALA A 95 13.50 23.29 -4.27
C ALA A 95 12.15 22.97 -3.61
N PHE A 96 11.51 21.84 -3.95
CA PHE A 96 10.27 21.38 -3.34
C PHE A 96 10.41 21.19 -1.82
N LEU A 97 11.49 20.54 -1.37
CA LEU A 97 11.77 20.35 0.07
C LEU A 97 11.95 21.68 0.82
N GLU A 98 12.40 22.74 0.16
CA GLU A 98 12.48 24.09 0.74
C GLU A 98 11.12 24.78 0.88
N THR A 99 10.11 24.38 0.10
CA THR A 99 8.75 24.94 0.23
C THR A 99 7.97 24.36 1.42
N LEU A 100 8.36 23.16 1.88
CA LEU A 100 7.70 22.49 3.00
C LEU A 100 8.03 23.18 4.33
N PRO A 101 7.05 23.35 5.24
CA PRO A 101 7.30 23.86 6.57
C PRO A 101 8.34 23.01 7.31
N LYS A 102 9.45 23.63 7.68
CA LYS A 102 10.58 22.95 8.32
C LYS A 102 10.16 22.33 9.66
N ASN A 103 10.81 21.23 10.01
CA ASN A 103 10.57 20.47 11.25
C ASN A 103 9.15 19.91 11.43
N THR A 104 8.36 19.83 10.36
CA THR A 104 7.11 19.06 10.35
C THR A 104 7.36 17.61 9.99
N GLU A 105 6.48 16.71 10.42
CA GLU A 105 6.51 15.28 10.06
C GLU A 105 6.60 15.08 8.54
N LYS A 106 5.75 15.77 7.77
CA LYS A 106 5.75 15.70 6.30
C LYS A 106 7.08 16.12 5.69
N HIS A 107 7.69 17.20 6.20
CA HIS A 107 9.02 17.62 5.75
C HIS A 107 10.10 16.57 6.07
N MET A 108 10.06 15.94 7.26
CA MET A 108 10.98 14.88 7.63
C MET A 108 10.78 13.61 6.78
N GLN A 109 9.54 13.23 6.50
CA GLN A 109 9.19 12.10 5.64
C GLN A 109 9.75 12.30 4.22
N TYR A 110 9.58 13.47 3.61
CA TYR A 110 10.16 13.76 2.29
C TYR A 110 11.70 13.75 2.28
N ILE A 111 12.35 14.22 3.35
CA ILE A 111 13.81 14.11 3.49
C ILE A 111 14.23 12.64 3.53
N LEU A 112 13.52 11.81 4.31
CA LEU A 112 13.82 10.39 4.43
C LEU A 112 13.58 9.66 3.11
N VAL A 113 12.47 9.91 2.42
CA VAL A 113 12.17 9.34 1.09
C VAL A 113 13.30 9.70 0.12
N LYS A 114 13.70 10.97 0.02
CA LYS A 114 14.82 11.39 -0.83
C LYS A 114 16.13 10.66 -0.49
N ALA A 115 16.38 10.40 0.80
CA ALA A 115 17.59 9.72 1.26
C ALA A 115 17.63 8.21 0.92
N TYR A 116 16.47 7.58 0.78
CA TYR A 116 16.32 6.13 0.62
C TYR A 116 15.77 5.67 -0.74
N MET A 117 15.13 6.53 -1.53
CA MET A 117 14.36 6.13 -2.73
C MET A 117 15.16 5.38 -3.80
N HIS A 118 16.48 5.56 -3.85
CA HIS A 118 17.38 4.85 -4.78
C HIS A 118 18.22 3.76 -4.12
N LYS A 119 18.01 3.50 -2.82
CA LYS A 119 18.76 2.53 -2.01
C LYS A 119 17.94 1.34 -1.56
N LEU A 120 16.61 1.48 -1.55
CA LEU A 120 15.69 0.42 -1.15
C LEU A 120 15.11 -0.28 -2.39
N PRO A 121 14.71 -1.55 -2.27
CA PRO A 121 14.04 -2.27 -3.35
C PRO A 121 12.65 -1.66 -3.65
N LEU A 122 11.96 -2.24 -4.64
CA LEU A 122 10.59 -1.81 -4.99
C LEU A 122 9.64 -1.89 -3.79
N ALA A 123 9.74 -2.93 -2.97
CA ALA A 123 9.00 -3.07 -1.71
C ALA A 123 9.26 -1.93 -0.70
N GLY A 124 10.34 -1.17 -0.88
CA GLY A 124 10.60 0.06 -0.14
C GLY A 124 10.74 -0.20 1.35
N ILE A 125 9.77 0.31 2.11
CA ILE A 125 9.75 0.23 3.58
C ILE A 125 8.77 -0.81 4.13
N ALA A 126 8.18 -1.67 3.28
CA ALA A 126 7.19 -2.67 3.70
C ALA A 126 7.67 -3.59 4.84
N ALA A 127 8.98 -3.79 4.99
CA ALA A 127 9.59 -4.56 6.08
C ALA A 127 9.17 -4.04 7.47
N TRP A 128 9.00 -2.73 7.64
CA TRP A 128 8.48 -2.15 8.87
C TRP A 128 7.04 -2.58 9.15
N ASP A 129 6.20 -2.61 8.12
CA ASP A 129 4.81 -3.03 8.23
C ASP A 129 4.73 -4.53 8.54
N PHE A 130 5.53 -5.37 7.85
CA PHE A 130 5.60 -6.82 8.08
C PHE A 130 6.00 -7.17 9.52
N GLY A 131 7.04 -6.53 10.07
CA GLY A 131 7.41 -6.81 11.45
C GLY A 131 6.36 -6.37 12.48
N ARG A 132 5.60 -5.31 12.20
CA ARG A 132 4.45 -4.90 13.05
C ARG A 132 3.27 -5.85 12.90
N TYR A 133 3.03 -6.36 11.69
CA TYR A 133 2.00 -7.37 11.44
C TYR A 133 2.25 -8.61 12.28
N VAL A 134 3.48 -9.14 12.25
CA VAL A 134 3.88 -10.30 13.05
C VAL A 134 3.75 -10.02 14.56
N ASP A 135 4.15 -8.84 15.03
CA ASP A 135 3.96 -8.44 16.44
C ASP A 135 2.49 -8.42 16.84
N LEU A 136 1.62 -7.83 16.02
CA LEU A 136 0.17 -7.82 16.28
C LEU A 136 -0.43 -9.23 16.28
N CYS A 137 -0.02 -10.12 15.38
CA CYS A 137 -0.45 -11.52 15.39
C CYS A 137 -0.07 -12.21 16.71
N ARG A 138 1.17 -12.06 17.18
CA ARG A 138 1.63 -12.71 18.41
C ARG A 138 0.97 -12.11 19.65
N MET A 139 0.90 -10.78 19.74
CA MET A 139 0.27 -10.10 20.88
C MET A 139 -1.24 -10.33 20.92
N GLY A 140 -1.90 -10.37 19.77
CA GLY A 140 -3.32 -10.67 19.63
C GLY A 140 -3.65 -12.09 20.10
N ALA A 141 -2.83 -13.08 19.74
CA ALA A 141 -2.96 -14.44 20.26
C ALA A 141 -2.72 -14.50 21.78
N PHE A 142 -1.67 -13.83 22.26
CA PHE A 142 -1.30 -13.82 23.67
C PHE A 142 -2.44 -13.31 24.57
N VAL A 143 -3.17 -12.26 24.15
CA VAL A 143 -4.29 -11.71 24.92
C VAL A 143 -5.65 -12.37 24.65
N GLY A 144 -5.70 -13.32 23.71
CA GLY A 144 -6.87 -14.10 23.35
C GLY A 144 -7.82 -13.46 22.34
N TYR A 145 -7.37 -12.49 21.53
CA TYR A 145 -8.19 -11.93 20.44
C TYR A 145 -8.25 -12.83 19.22
N ILE A 146 -7.22 -13.62 18.97
CA ILE A 146 -7.21 -14.70 17.97
C ILE A 146 -6.61 -15.96 18.62
N SER A 147 -6.80 -17.12 17.99
CA SER A 147 -6.14 -18.34 18.44
C SER A 147 -4.65 -18.31 18.08
N GLU A 148 -3.86 -19.16 18.74
CA GLU A 148 -2.46 -19.36 18.39
C GLU A 148 -2.30 -19.91 16.96
N GLU A 149 -3.19 -20.83 16.56
CA GLU A 149 -3.23 -21.40 15.21
C GLU A 149 -3.46 -20.32 14.14
N THR A 150 -4.50 -19.49 14.31
CA THR A 150 -4.79 -18.37 13.40
C THR A 150 -3.65 -17.36 13.33
N SER A 151 -2.97 -17.10 14.46
CA SER A 151 -1.79 -16.23 14.49
C SER A 151 -0.67 -16.77 13.60
N TRP A 152 -0.37 -18.07 13.70
CA TRP A 152 0.64 -18.71 12.87
C TRP A 152 0.26 -18.75 11.39
N GLU A 153 -0.99 -19.07 11.05
CA GLU A 153 -1.49 -19.03 9.66
C GLU A 153 -1.29 -17.65 9.02
N LEU A 154 -1.63 -16.58 9.73
CA LEU A 154 -1.43 -15.20 9.25
C LEU A 154 0.05 -14.85 9.10
N ILE A 155 0.88 -15.28 10.04
CA ILE A 155 2.34 -15.07 9.99
C ILE A 155 2.96 -15.81 8.79
N ARG A 156 2.53 -17.04 8.48
CA ARG A 156 3.03 -17.79 7.32
C ARG A 156 2.67 -17.12 6.00
N LYS A 157 1.45 -16.59 5.86
CA LYS A 157 1.04 -15.85 4.65
C LYS A 157 1.90 -14.62 4.42
N VAL A 158 2.11 -13.78 5.44
CA VAL A 158 2.96 -12.59 5.29
C VAL A 158 4.44 -12.95 5.12
N ALA A 159 4.86 -14.13 5.61
CA ALA A 159 6.24 -14.60 5.44
C ALA A 159 6.59 -14.83 3.97
N VAL A 160 5.70 -15.47 3.20
CA VAL A 160 5.88 -15.68 1.75
C VAL A 160 6.06 -14.34 1.04
N VAL A 161 5.12 -13.41 1.25
CA VAL A 161 5.17 -12.07 0.63
C VAL A 161 6.45 -11.32 0.98
N ALA A 162 6.90 -11.40 2.24
CA ALA A 162 8.14 -10.76 2.68
C ALA A 162 9.39 -11.40 2.04
N GLN A 163 9.41 -12.73 1.89
CA GLN A 163 10.54 -13.45 1.28
C GLN A 163 10.73 -13.06 -0.19
N GLU A 164 9.62 -12.85 -0.92
CA GLU A 164 9.62 -12.44 -2.33
C GLU A 164 9.94 -10.95 -2.51
N SER A 165 9.57 -10.13 -1.52
CA SER A 165 9.75 -8.67 -1.56
C SER A 165 11.19 -8.20 -1.37
N TYR A 166 12.07 -9.04 -0.80
CA TYR A 166 13.45 -8.70 -0.45
C TYR A 166 14.41 -9.83 -0.81
N SER A 167 15.68 -9.49 -1.02
CA SER A 167 16.74 -10.42 -1.42
C SER A 167 17.47 -11.11 -0.26
N GLY A 168 17.20 -10.69 0.99
CA GLY A 168 17.92 -11.20 2.16
C GLY A 168 17.65 -10.42 3.45
N TRP A 169 18.01 -11.02 4.58
CA TRP A 169 17.86 -10.42 5.91
C TRP A 169 18.50 -9.02 6.04
N LEU A 170 19.64 -8.78 5.39
CA LEU A 170 20.29 -7.48 5.43
C LEU A 170 19.48 -6.40 4.69
N GLU A 171 18.95 -6.71 3.49
CA GLU A 171 18.12 -5.77 2.74
C GLU A 171 16.80 -5.52 3.49
N TYR A 172 16.16 -6.58 3.99
CA TYR A 172 14.99 -6.49 4.85
C TYR A 172 15.24 -5.57 6.07
N GLY A 173 16.36 -5.75 6.77
CA GLY A 173 16.71 -4.93 7.93
C GLY A 173 16.99 -3.47 7.61
N ILE A 174 17.63 -3.18 6.48
CA ILE A 174 17.84 -1.78 6.03
C ILE A 174 16.49 -1.12 5.73
N SER A 175 15.61 -1.82 4.99
CA SER A 175 14.24 -1.37 4.71
C SER A 175 13.41 -1.17 5.97
N TYR A 176 13.56 -2.06 6.96
CA TYR A 176 12.89 -1.96 8.26
C TYR A 176 13.30 -0.67 8.99
N VAL A 177 14.60 -0.39 9.07
CA VAL A 177 15.14 0.81 9.73
C VAL A 177 14.70 2.09 9.01
N ALA A 178 14.63 2.06 7.68
CA ALA A 178 14.10 3.18 6.90
C ALA A 178 12.60 3.41 7.19
N GLY A 179 11.79 2.34 7.20
CA GLY A 179 10.36 2.42 7.52
C GLY A 179 10.08 2.93 8.92
N ARG A 180 10.86 2.47 9.90
CA ARG A 180 10.74 2.96 11.28
C ARG A 180 11.07 4.44 11.41
N GLN A 181 12.10 4.93 10.72
CA GLN A 181 12.43 6.36 10.70
C GLN A 181 11.32 7.17 10.03
N PHE A 182 10.76 6.66 8.93
CA PHE A 182 9.65 7.29 8.23
C PHE A 182 8.41 7.39 9.13
N TRP A 183 8.05 6.31 9.80
CA TRP A 183 6.94 6.28 10.77
C TRP A 183 7.17 7.22 11.96
N LEU A 184 8.39 7.29 12.49
CA LEU A 184 8.72 8.22 13.56
C LEU A 184 8.60 9.69 13.16
N GLY A 185 8.60 10.01 11.86
CA GLY A 185 8.48 11.38 11.36
C GLY A 185 9.61 12.30 11.82
N THR A 186 10.75 11.76 12.26
CA THR A 186 11.84 12.53 12.89
C THR A 186 13.20 12.00 12.46
N ILE A 187 14.16 12.92 12.27
CA ILE A 187 15.54 12.60 11.92
C ILE A 187 16.40 12.81 13.17
N SER A 188 17.01 11.73 13.65
CA SER A 188 17.92 11.75 14.79
C SER A 188 19.00 10.70 14.57
N GLU A 189 20.26 11.14 14.55
CA GLU A 189 21.41 10.24 14.39
C GLU A 189 21.46 9.20 15.52
N GLU A 190 21.21 9.63 16.76
CA GLU A 190 21.18 8.74 17.92
C GLU A 190 20.15 7.63 17.75
N LYS A 191 18.90 7.99 17.41
CA LYS A 191 17.83 7.02 17.19
C LYS A 191 18.14 6.12 15.99
N ALA A 192 18.63 6.68 14.89
CA ALA A 192 19.01 5.90 13.71
C ALA A 192 20.10 4.88 14.03
N LYS A 193 21.10 5.26 14.82
CA LYS A 193 22.15 4.37 15.30
C LYS A 193 21.59 3.26 16.19
N GLN A 194 20.76 3.60 17.17
CA GLN A 194 20.11 2.62 18.05
C GLN A 194 19.32 1.57 17.25
N HIS A 195 18.51 1.99 16.27
CA HIS A 195 17.73 1.03 15.46
C HIS A 195 18.63 0.17 14.56
N THR A 196 19.67 0.77 14.00
CA THR A 196 20.65 0.04 13.18
C THR A 196 21.42 -1.00 14.00
N ASP A 197 21.65 -0.74 15.29
CA ASP A 197 22.35 -1.67 16.17
C ASP A 197 21.54 -2.96 16.43
N TYR A 198 20.20 -2.90 16.49
CA TYR A 198 19.36 -4.11 16.54
C TYR A 198 19.46 -4.94 15.26
N VAL A 199 19.37 -4.30 14.09
CA VAL A 199 19.56 -4.99 12.80
C VAL A 199 20.96 -5.59 12.70
N ARG A 200 21.99 -4.83 13.11
CA ARG A 200 23.38 -5.32 13.15
C ARG A 200 23.49 -6.55 14.08
N SER A 201 22.88 -6.50 15.26
CA SER A 201 22.86 -7.62 16.20
C SER A 201 22.25 -8.87 15.55
N LEU A 202 21.06 -8.74 14.95
CA LEU A 202 20.39 -9.83 14.26
C LEU A 202 21.22 -10.39 13.10
N VAL A 203 21.87 -9.53 12.31
CA VAL A 203 22.70 -9.97 11.17
C VAL A 203 24.02 -10.62 11.60
N LEU A 204 24.58 -10.30 12.78
CA LEU A 204 25.92 -10.74 13.18
C LEU A 204 25.93 -11.81 14.27
N ASN A 205 24.95 -11.81 15.17
CA ASN A 205 24.90 -12.73 16.28
C ASN A 205 24.50 -14.13 15.77
N LYS A 206 25.41 -15.11 15.92
CA LYS A 206 25.21 -16.50 15.48
C LYS A 206 23.95 -17.17 16.06
N ASP A 207 23.49 -16.70 17.21
CA ASP A 207 22.35 -17.28 17.93
C ASP A 207 21.03 -16.58 17.57
N SER A 208 21.06 -15.50 16.76
CA SER A 208 19.85 -14.81 16.30
C SER A 208 19.06 -15.67 15.29
N LEU A 209 17.76 -15.39 15.16
CA LEU A 209 16.94 -16.02 14.13
C LEU A 209 17.46 -15.73 12.72
N TRP A 210 17.90 -14.49 12.44
CA TRP A 210 18.39 -14.08 11.11
C TRP A 210 19.71 -14.77 10.71
N ARG A 211 20.50 -15.24 11.68
CA ARG A 211 21.70 -16.04 11.40
C ARG A 211 21.43 -17.53 11.31
N ARG A 212 20.43 -18.02 12.05
CA ARG A 212 20.05 -19.44 12.09
C ARG A 212 19.19 -19.87 10.91
N LEU A 213 18.40 -18.95 10.36
CA LEU A 213 17.44 -19.23 9.30
C LEU A 213 17.95 -18.68 7.97
N ASP A 214 18.03 -19.55 6.96
CA ASP A 214 18.34 -19.12 5.61
C ASP A 214 17.21 -18.23 5.07
N TRP A 215 17.57 -17.18 4.35
CA TRP A 215 16.56 -16.31 3.73
C TRP A 215 15.66 -17.11 2.79
N ASN A 216 16.21 -18.06 2.03
CA ASN A 216 15.52 -18.88 1.04
C ASN A 216 15.03 -20.22 1.62
N LEU A 217 14.71 -20.26 2.92
CA LEU A 217 14.01 -21.40 3.50
C LEU A 217 12.71 -21.62 2.71
N LYS A 218 12.43 -22.85 2.29
CA LYS A 218 11.16 -23.18 1.60
C LYS A 218 10.00 -23.01 2.59
N LEU A 219 9.12 -22.02 2.36
CA LEU A 219 8.06 -21.63 3.30
C LEU A 219 6.72 -22.33 3.05
N VAL A 220 6.43 -22.67 1.79
CA VAL A 220 5.24 -23.39 1.35
C VAL A 220 5.64 -24.76 0.81
N ASP A 221 4.85 -25.77 1.12
CA ASP A 221 4.98 -27.08 0.48
C ASP A 221 4.53 -26.98 -1.00
N GLU A 222 5.07 -27.85 -1.84
CA GLU A 222 4.82 -27.78 -3.30
C GLU A 222 3.33 -27.91 -3.65
N GLU A 223 2.56 -28.72 -2.92
CA GLU A 223 1.12 -28.85 -3.09
C GLU A 223 0.36 -27.58 -2.67
N GLU A 224 0.74 -26.93 -1.57
CA GLU A 224 0.09 -25.69 -1.12
C GLU A 224 0.37 -24.51 -2.05
N ALA A 225 1.57 -24.46 -2.64
CA ALA A 225 1.94 -23.46 -3.63
C ALA A 225 1.15 -23.63 -4.94
N GLU A 226 0.91 -24.88 -5.36
CA GLU A 226 0.12 -25.20 -6.56
C GLU A 226 -1.36 -24.84 -6.34
N GLU A 227 -1.92 -25.16 -5.17
CA GLU A 227 -3.31 -24.83 -4.80
C GLU A 227 -3.52 -23.31 -4.63
N ALA A 228 -2.54 -22.59 -4.06
CA ALA A 228 -2.59 -21.13 -3.94
C ALA A 228 -2.51 -20.43 -5.31
N ALA A 229 -1.66 -20.93 -6.22
CA ALA A 229 -1.57 -20.40 -7.57
C ALA A 229 -2.87 -20.60 -8.37
N GLU A 230 -3.50 -21.77 -8.24
CA GLU A 230 -4.83 -22.00 -8.82
C GLU A 230 -5.90 -21.06 -8.23
N ALA A 231 -5.86 -20.80 -6.93
CA ALA A 231 -6.82 -19.89 -6.28
C ALA A 231 -6.63 -18.42 -6.70
N GLU A 232 -5.39 -17.95 -6.84
CA GLU A 232 -5.08 -16.58 -7.28
C GLU A 232 -5.47 -16.36 -8.76
N GLU A 233 -5.32 -17.38 -9.61
CA GLU A 233 -5.76 -17.34 -11.02
C GLU A 233 -7.30 -17.23 -11.10
N VAL A 234 -8.03 -17.99 -10.28
CA VAL A 234 -9.50 -17.92 -10.19
C VAL A 234 -9.97 -16.57 -9.66
N GLU A 235 -9.29 -16.00 -8.66
CA GLU A 235 -9.63 -14.68 -8.11
C GLU A 235 -9.35 -13.57 -9.14
N ALA A 236 -8.25 -13.65 -9.89
CA ALA A 236 -7.93 -12.71 -10.96
C ALA A 236 -8.99 -12.76 -12.09
N GLU A 237 -9.41 -13.95 -12.53
CA GLU A 237 -10.51 -14.11 -13.50
C GLU A 237 -11.84 -13.54 -12.97
N ALA A 238 -12.13 -13.73 -11.69
CA ALA A 238 -13.33 -13.19 -11.05
C ALA A 238 -13.30 -11.65 -10.97
N VAL A 239 -12.14 -11.06 -10.68
CA VAL A 239 -12.00 -9.59 -10.67
C VAL A 239 -12.12 -9.02 -12.08
N GLU A 240 -11.50 -9.65 -13.08
CA GLU A 240 -11.60 -9.21 -14.49
C GLU A 240 -13.06 -9.25 -14.98
N THR A 241 -13.80 -10.31 -14.68
CA THR A 241 -15.22 -10.41 -15.04
C THR A 241 -16.08 -9.33 -14.36
N VAL A 242 -15.88 -9.05 -13.08
CA VAL A 242 -16.60 -7.99 -12.37
C VAL A 242 -16.28 -6.60 -12.93
N VAL A 243 -15.04 -6.35 -13.33
CA VAL A 243 -14.65 -5.07 -13.97
C VAL A 243 -15.36 -4.89 -15.31
N VAL A 244 -15.39 -5.95 -16.14
CA VAL A 244 -16.09 -5.91 -17.44
C VAL A 244 -17.59 -5.67 -17.27
N GLU A 245 -18.25 -6.38 -16.35
CA GLU A 245 -19.69 -6.16 -16.07
C GLU A 245 -19.98 -4.73 -15.58
N LYS A 246 -19.08 -4.16 -14.78
CA LYS A 246 -19.22 -2.78 -14.30
C LYS A 246 -19.06 -1.76 -15.44
N GLU A 247 -18.08 -1.95 -16.33
CA GLU A 247 -17.90 -1.08 -17.50
C GLU A 247 -19.09 -1.14 -18.47
N GLU A 248 -19.69 -2.32 -18.68
CA GLU A 248 -20.92 -2.46 -19.49
C GLU A 248 -22.10 -1.72 -18.86
N LEU A 249 -22.31 -1.85 -17.55
CA LEU A 249 -23.38 -1.15 -16.83
C LEU A 249 -23.19 0.38 -16.85
N GLU A 250 -21.96 0.87 -16.72
CA GLU A 250 -21.65 2.30 -16.83
C GLU A 250 -21.90 2.82 -18.25
N ALA A 251 -21.58 2.03 -19.28
CA ALA A 251 -21.85 2.38 -20.68
C ALA A 251 -23.37 2.45 -20.98
N GLU A 252 -24.15 1.47 -20.52
CA GLU A 252 -25.61 1.43 -20.71
C GLU A 252 -26.31 2.59 -19.95
N ALA A 253 -25.85 2.90 -18.74
CA ALA A 253 -26.32 4.06 -17.98
C ALA A 253 -26.00 5.38 -18.71
N MET A 254 -24.81 5.49 -19.30
CA MET A 254 -24.43 6.69 -20.05
C MET A 254 -25.26 6.84 -21.33
N GLU A 255 -25.56 5.75 -22.04
CA GLU A 255 -26.44 5.76 -23.21
C GLU A 255 -27.88 6.19 -22.85
N THR A 256 -28.37 5.73 -21.70
CA THR A 256 -29.69 6.13 -21.16
C THR A 256 -29.74 7.63 -20.85
N VAL A 257 -28.71 8.17 -20.19
CA VAL A 257 -28.63 9.62 -19.87
C VAL A 257 -28.54 10.46 -21.14
N VAL A 258 -27.81 10.00 -22.16
CA VAL A 258 -27.76 10.67 -23.46
C VAL A 258 -29.13 10.69 -24.12
N ALA A 259 -29.86 9.56 -24.10
CA ALA A 259 -31.21 9.48 -24.66
C ALA A 259 -32.18 10.45 -23.98
N GLU A 260 -32.23 10.48 -22.64
CA GLU A 260 -33.07 11.42 -21.88
C GLU A 260 -32.68 12.88 -22.17
N THR A 261 -31.37 13.18 -22.27
CA THR A 261 -30.90 14.54 -22.55
C THR A 261 -31.32 15.00 -23.95
N VAL A 262 -31.23 14.11 -24.94
CA VAL A 262 -31.68 14.39 -26.31
C VAL A 262 -33.19 14.62 -26.34
N GLU A 263 -33.98 13.80 -25.64
CA GLU A 263 -35.43 13.95 -25.56
C GLU A 263 -35.83 15.31 -24.97
N VAL A 264 -35.21 15.71 -23.85
CA VAL A 264 -35.44 17.03 -23.22
C VAL A 264 -35.07 18.18 -24.15
N GLN A 265 -33.95 18.07 -24.89
CA GLN A 265 -33.56 19.10 -25.85
C GLN A 265 -34.53 19.17 -27.04
N THR A 266 -35.02 18.03 -27.53
CA THR A 266 -36.02 18.01 -28.61
C THR A 266 -37.34 18.64 -28.18
N GLU A 267 -37.84 18.32 -26.98
CA GLU A 267 -39.06 18.94 -26.44
C GLU A 267 -38.90 20.46 -26.24
N ALA A 268 -37.73 20.91 -25.78
CA ALA A 268 -37.44 22.32 -25.61
C ALA A 268 -37.44 23.08 -26.95
N VAL A 269 -36.84 22.50 -27.98
CA VAL A 269 -36.82 23.06 -29.34
C VAL A 269 -38.23 23.08 -29.96
N GLU A 270 -39.01 22.01 -29.80
CA GLU A 270 -40.40 21.97 -30.27
C GLU A 270 -41.28 23.02 -29.55
N SER A 271 -41.06 23.23 -28.26
CA SER A 271 -41.69 24.29 -27.46
C SER A 271 -41.34 25.70 -27.97
N GLU A 272 -40.07 25.98 -28.26
CA GLU A 272 -39.65 27.27 -28.81
C GLU A 272 -40.21 27.53 -30.21
N ILE A 273 -40.23 26.51 -31.08
CA ILE A 273 -40.82 26.60 -32.41
C ILE A 273 -42.34 26.86 -32.33
N ALA A 274 -43.04 26.23 -31.38
CA ALA A 274 -44.47 26.45 -31.16
C ALA A 274 -44.81 27.85 -30.61
N GLN A 275 -43.85 28.53 -29.98
CA GLN A 275 -44.02 29.88 -29.42
C GLN A 275 -43.57 31.00 -30.37
N ALA A 276 -42.90 30.67 -31.49
CA ALA A 276 -42.52 31.64 -32.50
C ALA A 276 -43.73 32.01 -33.40
N GLU A 277 -44.25 33.23 -33.27
CA GLU A 277 -45.25 33.77 -34.21
C GLU A 277 -44.66 33.93 -35.64
N PRO A 278 -45.47 33.76 -36.70
CA PRO A 278 -44.97 33.86 -38.07
C PRO A 278 -44.54 35.30 -38.39
N ALA A 279 -43.29 35.48 -38.81
CA ALA A 279 -42.75 36.78 -39.17
C ALA A 279 -43.50 37.39 -40.38
N GLU A 280 -44.09 38.56 -40.16
CA GLU A 280 -44.72 39.39 -41.19
C GLU A 280 -43.62 40.05 -42.05
N VAL A 281 -43.48 39.60 -43.30
CA VAL A 281 -42.54 40.17 -44.26
C VAL A 281 -43.02 41.56 -44.67
N THR A 282 -42.30 42.60 -44.27
CA THR A 282 -42.44 43.96 -44.84
C THR A 282 -41.21 44.32 -45.65
N ALA A 283 -41.44 44.66 -46.91
CA ALA A 283 -40.43 45.00 -47.91
C ALA A 283 -40.09 46.50 -47.89
N LYS A 284 -38.82 46.84 -47.62
CA LYS A 284 -38.00 48.00 -48.04
C LYS A 284 -36.82 48.10 -47.05
N ASP A 285 -35.56 48.26 -47.42
CA ASP A 285 -34.96 48.87 -48.60
C ASP A 285 -33.77 48.04 -49.10
N ALA A 286 -33.55 48.11 -50.41
CA ALA A 286 -32.39 47.54 -51.09
C ALA A 286 -31.19 48.49 -50.99
N GLU A 287 -30.09 48.03 -50.41
CA GLU A 287 -28.76 48.45 -50.83
C GLU A 287 -27.87 47.21 -50.97
N THR A 288 -27.23 47.15 -52.12
CA THR A 288 -26.53 46.02 -52.71
C THR A 288 -25.08 46.02 -52.22
N GLU A 289 -24.64 44.99 -51.51
CA GLU A 289 -23.23 44.59 -51.57
C GLU A 289 -23.15 43.10 -51.86
N HIS A 290 -22.62 42.83 -53.05
CA HIS A 290 -22.18 41.53 -53.53
C HIS A 290 -21.13 40.93 -52.59
N ILE A 291 -21.22 39.62 -52.32
CA ILE A 291 -20.08 38.70 -52.41
C ILE A 291 -20.64 37.31 -52.79
N GLU A 292 -20.07 36.76 -53.86
CA GLU A 292 -20.40 35.51 -54.51
C GLU A 292 -20.01 34.25 -53.72
N VAL A 293 -20.79 33.22 -54.00
CA VAL A 293 -20.66 31.79 -53.69
C VAL A 293 -19.51 31.15 -54.48
N ALA A 294 -18.80 30.17 -53.90
CA ALA A 294 -18.32 28.94 -54.57
C ALA A 294 -17.45 28.13 -53.58
N THR A 295 -17.93 27.01 -53.03
CA THR A 295 -17.81 25.62 -53.55
C THR A 295 -16.38 25.10 -53.67
N GLU A 296 -16.03 24.25 -52.69
CA GLU A 296 -15.61 22.85 -52.82
C GLU A 296 -14.55 22.38 -53.85
N GLU A 297 -13.75 21.44 -53.34
CA GLU A 297 -13.08 20.29 -53.98
C GLU A 297 -11.62 20.36 -54.49
N ALA A 298 -10.97 19.23 -54.18
CA ALA A 298 -9.90 18.51 -54.89
C ALA A 298 -8.47 19.12 -54.88
N GLU A 299 -7.51 18.54 -54.16
CA GLU A 299 -6.71 17.33 -54.45
C GLU A 299 -5.37 17.64 -55.14
N THR A 300 -4.33 16.87 -54.76
CA THR A 300 -3.00 16.71 -55.40
C THR A 300 -2.03 17.91 -55.36
N GLU A 301 -0.71 17.77 -55.48
CA GLU A 301 0.31 16.81 -55.08
C GLU A 301 1.64 17.54 -55.44
N THR A 302 2.75 17.17 -54.79
CA THR A 302 4.14 17.28 -55.29
C THR A 302 4.86 18.65 -55.46
N ARG A 303 6.02 18.70 -54.76
CA ARG A 303 7.39 18.99 -55.25
C ARG A 303 7.97 20.43 -55.21
N GLN A 304 9.13 20.46 -54.52
CA GLN A 304 10.38 21.18 -54.84
C GLN A 304 10.43 22.71 -54.64
N LYS A 305 11.11 23.12 -53.57
CA LYS A 305 12.57 23.32 -53.53
C LYS A 305 13.08 23.42 -52.10
#